data_AF-M2QHM0-F1
#
_entry.id   AF-M2QHM0-F1
#
_cell.length_a   1.000
_cell.length_b   1.000
_cell.length_c   1.000
_cell.angle_alpha   90.00
_cell.angle_beta   90.00
_cell.angle_gamma   90.00
#
_symmetry.space_group_name_H-M   'P 1'
#
loop_
_entity.id
_entity.type
_entity.pdbx_description
1 polymer ?
#
loop_
_entity_poly.entity_id
_entity_poly.type
_entity_poly.pdbx_seq_one_letter_code
_entity_poly.pdbx_strand_id
1 'polypeptide(L)'
;MTATLGTTSTTKTPDLGPAVELVSKEEGHRQPLAPEFVSAEDFSPLEVAYDFGRVRREDIEAGPKNIWRYKKLLPVPSNVEEIPNTEPGATRLIQADRLAKALGVKKVWVKDDTGNPTHSFKDRVVAVALAAAREFGFDVLACPSTGNLANAVAAAAARAGWRSVVLIPKTLERAKILTTAVYDGDLIAVDGNYDDVNRLATQLAAEQESWAFVNVNVRPYYSEGSKTLAFEVAEQLGWRLPSQIVVPIASGSQLTKVDKGFREFGQLGLVDETPYKVFGAQATGCSPVSAAFRAGHDVVQPVKPDTIARSLAIGNPADGPYVLDVVNRTGGAIEDVTDEEVVEGIRLLARTEGIFTETAGGVTVATAKKLIETGKLNPDEEIVLLITGDGLKTLDAVEDKIGPKATVSASADAVREALGI
;
A
#
# COMPACT_ATOMS: atom_id res chain seq x y z
N MET A 1 35.13 29.04 -19.85
CA MET A 1 33.85 29.35 -20.53
C MET A 1 32.75 29.04 -19.55
N THR A 2 32.18 30.07 -18.95
CA THR A 2 31.01 30.00 -18.07
C THR A 2 29.78 29.68 -18.93
N ALA A 3 29.23 28.47 -18.77
CA ALA A 3 27.97 28.10 -19.40
C ALA A 3 26.83 28.70 -18.57
N THR A 4 26.31 29.83 -19.03
CA THR A 4 25.01 30.36 -18.60
C THR A 4 23.91 29.45 -19.13
N LEU A 5 23.30 28.66 -18.24
CA LEU A 5 22.05 27.97 -18.51
C LEU A 5 20.93 29.00 -18.57
N GLY A 6 20.61 29.44 -19.79
CA GLY A 6 19.37 30.14 -20.09
C GLY A 6 18.29 29.13 -20.39
N THR A 7 17.30 29.00 -19.52
CA THR A 7 16.05 28.30 -19.80
C THR A 7 14.88 29.20 -19.39
N THR A 8 14.46 30.07 -20.29
CA THR A 8 13.07 30.57 -20.28
C THR A 8 12.20 29.49 -20.91
N SER A 9 11.98 28.40 -20.18
CA SER A 9 10.82 27.53 -20.39
C SER A 9 9.69 28.16 -19.59
N THR A 10 8.62 28.57 -20.26
CA THR A 10 7.36 28.92 -19.60
C THR A 10 6.78 27.63 -19.05
N THR A 11 7.25 27.21 -17.87
CA THR A 11 6.76 26.02 -17.17
C THR A 11 5.32 26.29 -16.77
N LYS A 12 4.38 25.65 -17.49
CA LYS A 12 2.99 25.57 -17.08
C LYS A 12 2.98 25.02 -15.65
N THR A 13 2.39 25.73 -14.71
CA THR A 13 2.16 25.20 -13.35
C THR A 13 1.36 23.90 -13.50
N PRO A 14 1.84 22.78 -12.93
CA PRO A 14 1.15 21.50 -13.07
C PRO A 14 -0.25 21.58 -12.44
N ASP A 15 -1.29 21.05 -13.10
CA ASP A 15 -2.62 20.94 -12.49
C ASP A 15 -2.65 19.72 -11.57
N LEU A 16 -2.35 19.92 -10.29
CA LEU A 16 -2.41 18.87 -9.27
C LEU A 16 -3.56 19.10 -8.30
N GLY A 17 -4.63 19.75 -8.77
CA GLY A 17 -5.84 20.02 -8.01
C GLY A 17 -5.55 20.80 -6.71
N PRO A 18 -5.93 20.29 -5.53
CA PRO A 18 -5.75 20.97 -4.24
C PRO A 18 -4.30 20.98 -3.72
N ALA A 19 -3.36 20.28 -4.37
CA ALA A 19 -1.96 20.28 -3.94
C ALA A 19 -1.34 21.66 -4.16
N VAL A 20 -0.61 22.17 -3.16
CA VAL A 20 -0.01 23.52 -3.22
C VAL A 20 1.52 23.49 -3.19
N GLU A 21 2.11 22.68 -2.33
CA GLU A 21 3.55 22.66 -2.06
C GLU A 21 4.00 21.27 -1.61
N LEU A 22 5.30 21.01 -1.70
CA LEU A 22 5.96 19.91 -0.98
C LEU A 22 6.51 20.43 0.35
N VAL A 23 6.39 19.62 1.39
CA VAL A 23 6.81 19.97 2.75
C VAL A 23 7.69 18.86 3.32
N SER A 24 8.83 19.22 3.89
CA SER A 24 9.73 18.29 4.57
C SER A 24 9.09 17.78 5.85
N LYS A 25 9.21 16.47 6.12
CA LYS A 25 8.49 15.83 7.23
C LYS A 25 9.10 16.09 8.60
N GLU A 26 10.37 16.51 8.68
CA GLU A 26 11.05 16.79 9.95
C GLU A 26 10.95 18.27 10.32
N GLU A 27 11.49 19.18 9.50
CA GLU A 27 11.58 20.60 9.84
C GLU A 27 10.47 21.48 9.20
N GLY A 28 9.67 20.93 8.29
CA GLY A 28 8.56 21.64 7.67
C GLY A 28 8.96 22.62 6.56
N HIS A 29 10.14 22.46 5.97
CA HIS A 29 10.62 23.27 4.86
C HIS A 29 9.70 23.11 3.65
N ARG A 30 9.34 24.24 3.03
CA ARG A 30 8.35 24.29 1.94
C ARG A 30 9.02 24.58 0.62
N GLN A 31 8.64 23.85 -0.41
CA GLN A 31 9.11 24.07 -1.77
C GLN A 31 8.00 23.85 -2.80
N PRO A 32 8.13 24.42 -4.02
CA PRO A 32 7.17 24.20 -5.09
C PRO A 32 6.95 22.71 -5.40
N LEU A 33 5.77 22.38 -5.92
CA LEU A 33 5.49 21.04 -6.44
C LEU A 33 6.46 20.70 -7.57
N ALA A 34 7.24 19.64 -7.35
CA ALA A 34 8.24 19.13 -8.29
C ALA A 34 8.32 17.60 -8.17
N PRO A 35 8.91 16.89 -9.14
CA PRO A 35 9.23 15.47 -9.02
C PRO A 35 10.46 15.25 -8.13
N GLU A 36 10.34 15.65 -6.85
CA GLU A 36 11.36 15.52 -5.82
C GLU A 36 10.77 14.77 -4.63
N PHE A 37 11.61 14.05 -3.90
CA PHE A 37 11.17 13.16 -2.82
C PHE A 37 11.89 13.38 -1.49
N VAL A 38 12.93 14.20 -1.51
CA VAL A 38 13.78 14.52 -0.36
C VAL A 38 14.04 16.03 -0.39
N SER A 39 13.95 16.66 0.78
CA SER A 39 14.27 18.07 0.92
C SER A 39 15.76 18.32 0.72
N ALA A 40 16.11 19.37 -0.02
CA ALA A 40 17.49 19.80 -0.16
C ALA A 40 18.05 20.47 1.10
N GLU A 41 17.19 20.86 2.04
CA GLU A 41 17.58 21.59 3.26
C GLU A 41 17.89 20.66 4.43
N ASP A 42 17.00 19.71 4.73
CA ASP A 42 17.10 18.82 5.90
C ASP A 42 17.27 17.33 5.54
N PHE A 43 17.29 16.99 4.24
CA PHE A 43 17.37 15.62 3.72
C PHE A 43 16.26 14.68 4.19
N SER A 44 15.17 15.22 4.74
CA SER A 44 14.00 14.43 5.13
C SER A 44 13.06 14.17 3.94
N PRO A 45 12.25 13.10 4.00
CA PRO A 45 11.26 12.83 2.96
C PRO A 45 10.26 13.98 2.82
N LEU A 46 9.86 14.25 1.58
CA LEU A 46 8.84 15.25 1.26
C LEU A 46 7.43 14.66 1.28
N GLU A 47 6.46 15.49 1.62
CA GLU A 47 5.03 15.19 1.60
C GLU A 47 4.24 16.31 0.91
N VAL A 48 3.13 15.97 0.25
CA VAL A 48 2.24 16.97 -0.36
C VAL A 48 1.44 17.71 0.72
N ALA A 49 1.52 19.04 0.70
CA ALA A 49 0.61 19.94 1.39
C ALA A 49 -0.55 20.36 0.48
N TYR A 50 -1.69 20.62 1.10
CA TYR A 50 -2.96 20.87 0.42
C TYR A 50 -3.61 22.17 0.86
N ASP A 51 -4.31 22.81 -0.07
CA ASP A 51 -5.43 23.70 0.18
C ASP A 51 -6.68 23.06 -0.44
N PHE A 52 -7.42 22.30 0.37
CA PHE A 52 -8.59 21.55 -0.10
C PHE A 52 -9.79 22.44 -0.45
N GLY A 53 -9.81 23.70 -0.02
CA GLY A 53 -11.00 24.54 -0.06
C GLY A 53 -12.20 23.84 0.59
N ARG A 54 -13.37 23.94 -0.04
CA ARG A 54 -14.60 23.29 0.44
C ARG A 54 -14.83 21.95 -0.24
N VAL A 55 -14.83 20.88 0.55
CA VAL A 55 -15.21 19.52 0.12
C VAL A 55 -16.45 19.09 0.87
N ARG A 56 -17.40 18.46 0.18
CA ARG A 56 -18.64 17.94 0.79
C ARG A 56 -18.80 16.45 0.50
N ARG A 57 -19.50 15.74 1.37
CA ARG A 57 -19.82 14.31 1.20
C ARG A 57 -20.56 14.06 -0.11
N GLU A 58 -21.51 14.91 -0.46
CA GLU A 58 -22.33 14.74 -1.67
C GLU A 58 -21.50 14.81 -2.95
N ASP A 59 -20.41 15.60 -2.94
CA ASP A 59 -19.50 15.70 -4.08
C ASP A 59 -18.71 14.39 -4.28
N ILE A 60 -18.35 13.71 -3.19
CA ILE A 60 -17.66 12.41 -3.21
C ILE A 60 -18.64 11.30 -3.61
N GLU A 61 -19.84 11.29 -3.04
CA GLU A 61 -20.87 10.27 -3.31
C GLU A 61 -21.33 10.30 -4.77
N ALA A 62 -21.40 11.48 -5.38
CA ALA A 62 -21.74 11.67 -6.79
C ALA A 62 -20.62 11.24 -7.76
N GLY A 63 -19.38 11.07 -7.26
CA GLY A 63 -18.23 10.65 -8.06
C GLY A 63 -18.30 9.18 -8.50
N PRO A 64 -17.43 8.78 -9.45
CA PRO A 64 -17.37 7.40 -9.94
C PRO A 64 -17.06 6.39 -8.83
N LYS A 65 -17.43 5.13 -9.01
CA LYS A 65 -17.13 4.05 -8.06
C LYS A 65 -15.69 3.53 -8.22
N ASN A 66 -14.72 4.43 -8.05
CA ASN A 66 -13.28 4.16 -8.02
C ASN A 66 -12.59 5.29 -7.22
N ILE A 67 -11.26 5.30 -7.18
CA ILE A 67 -10.45 6.24 -6.41
C ILE A 67 -10.69 7.73 -6.79
N TRP A 68 -11.17 8.02 -8.00
CA TRP A 68 -11.31 9.39 -8.51
C TRP A 68 -12.45 10.18 -7.89
N ARG A 69 -13.38 9.52 -7.18
CA ARG A 69 -14.34 10.24 -6.32
C ARG A 69 -13.67 11.10 -5.26
N TYR A 70 -12.42 10.80 -4.89
CA TYR A 70 -11.62 11.59 -3.97
C TYR A 70 -10.65 12.56 -4.65
N LYS A 71 -10.81 12.87 -5.95
CA LYS A 71 -9.85 13.74 -6.69
C LYS A 71 -9.66 15.12 -6.06
N LYS A 72 -10.70 15.67 -5.41
CA LYS A 72 -10.62 16.94 -4.65
C LYS A 72 -9.78 16.85 -3.38
N LEU A 73 -9.28 15.66 -3.04
CA LEU A 73 -8.44 15.36 -1.90
C LEU A 73 -7.10 14.75 -2.33
N LEU A 74 -6.80 14.67 -3.63
CA LEU A 74 -5.61 14.01 -4.16
C LEU A 74 -4.81 14.97 -5.03
N PRO A 75 -3.49 14.75 -5.20
CA PRO A 75 -2.64 15.63 -5.98
C PRO A 75 -2.71 15.23 -7.46
N VAL A 76 -3.88 15.40 -8.07
CA VAL A 76 -4.19 14.92 -9.42
C VAL A 76 -4.93 16.00 -10.20
N PRO A 77 -4.82 16.01 -11.54
CA PRO A 77 -5.51 17.01 -12.35
C PRO A 77 -7.03 16.90 -12.22
N SER A 78 -7.69 18.04 -12.37
CA SER A 78 -9.15 18.15 -12.24
C SER A 78 -9.92 17.26 -13.22
N ASN A 79 -9.33 16.98 -14.38
CA ASN A 79 -9.84 16.10 -15.44
C ASN A 79 -9.31 14.66 -15.39
N VAL A 80 -8.75 14.19 -14.26
CA VAL A 80 -8.16 12.83 -14.12
C VAL A 80 -9.07 11.69 -14.58
N GLU A 81 -10.40 11.86 -14.50
CA GLU A 81 -11.39 10.89 -14.95
C GLU A 81 -11.47 10.74 -16.49
N GLU A 82 -11.07 11.77 -17.24
CA GLU A 82 -11.10 11.78 -18.71
C GLU A 82 -9.83 11.16 -19.31
N ILE A 83 -8.83 10.94 -18.47
CA ILE A 83 -7.51 10.46 -18.84
C ILE A 83 -7.49 8.92 -18.78
N PRO A 84 -6.87 8.21 -19.76
CA PRO A 84 -6.74 6.76 -19.71
C PRO A 84 -6.03 6.29 -18.43
N ASN A 85 -6.73 5.51 -17.61
CA ASN A 85 -6.26 4.98 -16.34
C ASN A 85 -6.93 3.64 -16.00
N THR A 86 -6.48 2.98 -14.93
CA THR A 86 -6.95 1.64 -14.49
C THR A 86 -8.12 1.68 -13.51
N GLU A 87 -8.52 2.88 -13.05
CA GLU A 87 -9.69 3.11 -12.20
C GLU A 87 -9.73 2.25 -10.92
N PRO A 88 -8.64 2.17 -10.12
CA PRO A 88 -8.59 1.30 -8.94
C PRO A 88 -9.45 1.85 -7.80
N GLY A 89 -9.61 1.07 -6.73
CA GLY A 89 -10.34 1.47 -5.53
C GLY A 89 -11.82 1.13 -5.56
N ALA A 90 -12.59 1.77 -4.68
CA ALA A 90 -13.96 1.41 -4.31
C ALA A 90 -14.12 -0.07 -3.95
N THR A 91 -13.09 -0.66 -3.34
CA THR A 91 -13.06 -2.07 -3.00
C THR A 91 -13.96 -2.38 -1.80
N ARG A 92 -14.29 -3.65 -1.59
CA ARG A 92 -15.28 -4.04 -0.58
C ARG A 92 -14.76 -3.78 0.84
N LEU A 93 -15.66 -3.33 1.71
CA LEU A 93 -15.52 -3.42 3.16
C LEU A 93 -16.49 -4.50 3.65
N ILE A 94 -15.95 -5.64 4.05
CA ILE A 94 -16.71 -6.86 4.33
C ILE A 94 -16.88 -7.01 5.84
N GLN A 95 -18.12 -7.16 6.31
CA GLN A 95 -18.35 -7.55 7.70
C GLN A 95 -17.98 -9.03 7.87
N ALA A 96 -16.99 -9.33 8.69
CA ALA A 96 -16.37 -10.65 8.79
C ALA A 96 -16.81 -11.37 10.07
N ASP A 97 -18.08 -11.78 10.12
CA ASP A 97 -18.71 -12.33 11.34
C ASP A 97 -18.08 -13.66 11.79
N ARG A 98 -17.66 -14.52 10.84
CA ARG A 98 -17.07 -15.83 11.17
C ARG A 98 -15.63 -15.67 11.67
N LEU A 99 -14.89 -14.71 11.13
CA LEU A 99 -13.57 -14.32 11.57
C LEU A 99 -13.65 -13.67 12.96
N ALA A 100 -14.60 -12.75 13.17
CA ALA A 100 -14.84 -12.15 14.48
C ALA A 100 -15.09 -13.23 15.55
N LYS A 101 -15.96 -14.21 15.24
CA LYS A 101 -16.20 -15.36 16.12
C LYS A 101 -14.94 -16.21 16.35
N ALA A 102 -14.14 -16.46 15.32
CA ALA A 102 -12.92 -17.26 15.42
C ALA A 102 -11.82 -16.54 16.24
N LEU A 103 -11.78 -15.21 16.20
CA LEU A 103 -10.86 -14.37 16.97
C LEU A 103 -11.38 -14.04 18.38
N GLY A 104 -12.64 -14.35 18.69
CA GLY A 104 -13.24 -14.05 20.00
C GLY A 104 -13.54 -12.57 20.22
N VAL A 105 -13.85 -11.82 19.16
CA VAL A 105 -14.10 -10.37 19.20
C VAL A 105 -15.49 -10.00 18.72
N LYS A 106 -15.94 -8.80 19.08
CA LYS A 106 -17.30 -8.34 18.82
C LYS A 106 -17.60 -8.08 17.34
N LYS A 107 -16.68 -7.42 16.63
CA LYS A 107 -16.89 -7.01 15.24
C LYS A 107 -15.58 -6.83 14.49
N VAL A 108 -15.50 -7.45 13.31
CA VAL A 108 -14.37 -7.29 12.38
C VAL A 108 -14.91 -6.85 11.02
N TRP A 109 -14.22 -5.88 10.42
CA TRP A 109 -14.35 -5.50 9.03
C TRP A 109 -13.06 -5.85 8.29
N VAL A 110 -13.19 -6.34 7.07
CA VAL A 110 -12.08 -6.59 6.17
C VAL A 110 -12.16 -5.61 5.01
N LYS A 111 -11.17 -4.72 4.90
CA LYS A 111 -11.00 -3.89 3.72
C LYS A 111 -10.21 -4.68 2.68
N ASP A 112 -10.91 -5.16 1.67
CA ASP A 112 -10.47 -6.20 0.75
C ASP A 112 -9.97 -5.62 -0.58
N ASP A 113 -8.67 -5.33 -0.68
CA ASP A 113 -8.03 -4.76 -1.87
C ASP A 113 -7.57 -5.80 -2.90
N THR A 114 -7.93 -7.08 -2.72
CA THR A 114 -7.67 -8.18 -3.68
C THR A 114 -8.39 -7.98 -5.01
N GLY A 115 -9.49 -7.22 -5.02
CA GLY A 115 -10.30 -6.93 -6.20
C GLY A 115 -9.84 -5.74 -7.06
N ASN A 116 -8.70 -5.12 -6.75
CA ASN A 116 -8.13 -4.07 -7.61
C ASN A 116 -7.67 -4.62 -8.98
N PRO A 117 -7.46 -3.77 -10.01
CA PRO A 117 -7.13 -4.19 -11.37
C PRO A 117 -5.96 -5.17 -11.52
N THR A 118 -4.89 -5.00 -10.73
CA THR A 118 -3.75 -5.92 -10.66
C THR A 118 -3.71 -6.71 -9.35
N HIS A 119 -4.86 -6.83 -8.69
CA HIS A 119 -5.07 -7.62 -7.48
C HIS A 119 -4.25 -7.18 -6.26
N SER A 120 -3.97 -5.88 -6.13
CA SER A 120 -3.37 -5.32 -4.92
C SER A 120 -3.65 -3.82 -4.75
N PHE A 121 -3.47 -3.32 -3.55
CA PHE A 121 -3.59 -1.88 -3.25
C PHE A 121 -2.61 -1.00 -4.05
N LYS A 122 -1.56 -1.58 -4.64
CA LYS A 122 -0.54 -0.84 -5.40
C LYS A 122 -1.12 -0.11 -6.60
N ASP A 123 -2.27 -0.55 -7.12
CA ASP A 123 -2.95 0.16 -8.19
C ASP A 123 -3.35 1.58 -7.77
N ARG A 124 -3.76 1.79 -6.52
CA ARG A 124 -4.17 3.11 -5.98
C ARG A 124 -3.03 4.13 -6.04
N VAL A 125 -1.88 3.73 -5.51
CA VAL A 125 -0.68 4.59 -5.42
C VAL A 125 -0.06 4.84 -6.79
N VAL A 126 -0.08 3.84 -7.67
CA VAL A 126 0.41 4.01 -9.05
C VAL A 126 -0.54 4.89 -9.87
N ALA A 127 -1.85 4.79 -9.68
CA ALA A 127 -2.82 5.65 -10.39
C ALA A 127 -2.58 7.13 -10.07
N VAL A 128 -2.39 7.48 -8.80
CA VAL A 128 -2.06 8.86 -8.39
C VAL A 128 -0.68 9.27 -8.91
N ALA A 129 0.32 8.39 -8.85
CA ALA A 129 1.66 8.66 -9.38
C ALA A 129 1.63 8.95 -10.89
N LEU A 130 0.90 8.16 -11.67
CA LEU A 130 0.73 8.36 -13.12
C LEU A 130 0.03 9.69 -13.43
N ALA A 131 -1.02 10.02 -12.68
CA ALA A 131 -1.75 11.26 -12.86
C ALA A 131 -0.84 12.48 -12.61
N ALA A 132 -0.07 12.46 -11.51
CA ALA A 132 0.90 13.51 -11.22
C ALA A 132 2.06 13.54 -12.23
N ALA A 133 2.57 12.37 -12.63
CA ALA A 133 3.67 12.26 -13.57
C ALA A 133 3.33 12.90 -14.93
N ARG A 134 2.09 12.76 -15.40
CA ARG A 134 1.64 13.40 -16.64
C ARG A 134 1.73 14.93 -16.57
N GLU A 135 1.37 15.51 -15.43
CA GLU A 135 1.43 16.97 -15.25
C GLU A 135 2.86 17.51 -15.20
N PHE A 136 3.81 16.68 -14.76
CA PHE A 136 5.24 16.99 -14.83
C PHE A 136 5.88 16.71 -16.20
N GLY A 137 5.10 16.24 -17.19
CA GLY A 137 5.58 16.01 -18.56
C GLY A 137 6.36 14.71 -18.75
N PHE A 138 6.29 13.77 -17.80
CA PHE A 138 6.85 12.43 -18.01
C PHE A 138 6.05 11.65 -19.05
N ASP A 139 6.68 10.64 -19.64
CA ASP A 139 6.05 9.70 -20.59
C ASP A 139 6.44 8.23 -20.35
N VAL A 140 7.30 7.98 -19.36
CA VAL A 140 7.71 6.64 -18.90
C VAL A 140 7.36 6.46 -17.42
N LEU A 141 6.64 5.40 -17.07
CA LEU A 141 6.52 4.96 -15.67
C LEU A 141 7.59 3.93 -15.35
N ALA A 142 8.27 4.08 -14.22
CA ALA A 142 9.33 3.18 -13.83
C ALA A 142 9.25 2.74 -12.36
N CYS A 143 9.80 1.56 -12.04
CA CYS A 143 10.04 1.15 -10.65
C CYS A 143 11.13 0.07 -10.52
N PRO A 144 11.94 0.09 -9.45
CA PRO A 144 12.66 -1.08 -8.95
C PRO A 144 11.72 -1.93 -8.09
N SER A 145 11.08 -2.96 -8.66
CA SER A 145 10.20 -3.83 -7.88
C SER A 145 10.03 -5.22 -8.46
N THR A 146 9.81 -6.19 -7.59
CA THR A 146 9.71 -7.62 -7.90
C THR A 146 8.31 -8.20 -7.72
N GLY A 147 7.31 -7.38 -7.36
CA GLY A 147 5.98 -7.88 -6.98
C GLY A 147 4.85 -6.91 -7.32
N ASN A 148 3.97 -6.65 -6.36
CA ASN A 148 2.73 -5.88 -6.58
C ASN A 148 2.93 -4.53 -7.26
N LEU A 149 4.00 -3.80 -6.93
CA LEU A 149 4.28 -2.51 -7.56
C LEU A 149 4.68 -2.65 -9.04
N ALA A 150 5.45 -3.68 -9.38
CA ALA A 150 5.84 -3.96 -10.76
C ALA A 150 4.62 -4.24 -11.65
N ASN A 151 3.68 -5.07 -11.17
CA ASN A 151 2.44 -5.35 -11.91
C ASN A 151 1.61 -4.07 -12.09
N ALA A 152 1.44 -3.28 -11.03
CA ALA A 152 0.65 -2.04 -11.07
C ALA A 152 1.26 -1.00 -12.04
N VAL A 153 2.59 -0.83 -12.03
CA VAL A 153 3.30 0.09 -12.95
C VAL A 153 3.15 -0.37 -14.40
N ALA A 154 3.40 -1.64 -14.69
CA ALA A 154 3.31 -2.18 -16.04
C ALA A 154 1.88 -2.08 -16.59
N ALA A 155 0.87 -2.43 -15.79
CA ALA A 155 -0.54 -2.35 -16.17
C ALA A 155 -1.01 -0.90 -16.37
N ALA A 156 -0.66 0.01 -15.46
CA ALA A 156 -1.05 1.41 -15.54
C ALA A 156 -0.42 2.10 -16.76
N ALA A 157 0.87 1.83 -17.03
CA ALA A 157 1.54 2.36 -18.22
C ALA A 157 0.89 1.83 -19.51
N ALA A 158 0.66 0.51 -19.61
CA ALA A 158 0.00 -0.09 -20.76
C ALA A 158 -1.39 0.52 -21.02
N ARG A 159 -2.19 0.72 -19.95
CA ARG A 159 -3.49 1.37 -20.03
C ARG A 159 -3.41 2.84 -20.44
N ALA A 160 -2.37 3.54 -20.01
CA ALA A 160 -2.12 4.94 -20.37
C ALA A 160 -1.54 5.13 -21.78
N GLY A 161 -1.12 4.05 -22.45
CA GLY A 161 -0.33 4.12 -23.68
C GLY A 161 1.09 4.64 -23.46
N TRP A 162 1.62 4.49 -22.24
CA TRP A 162 2.96 4.91 -21.84
C TRP A 162 3.93 3.73 -21.87
N ARG A 163 5.23 4.04 -21.97
CA ARG A 163 6.27 3.03 -21.76
C ARG A 163 6.38 2.72 -20.27
N SER A 164 6.54 1.45 -19.90
CA SER A 164 6.95 1.07 -18.54
C SER A 164 8.35 0.51 -18.51
N VAL A 165 9.15 0.89 -17.51
CA VAL A 165 10.47 0.29 -17.22
C VAL A 165 10.48 -0.30 -15.81
N VAL A 166 10.56 -1.61 -15.72
CA VAL A 166 10.59 -2.33 -14.44
C VAL A 166 11.94 -2.99 -14.26
N LEU A 167 12.66 -2.64 -13.19
CA LEU A 167 13.95 -3.24 -12.86
C LEU A 167 13.76 -4.33 -11.80
N ILE A 168 14.25 -5.54 -12.09
CA ILE A 168 14.20 -6.70 -11.19
C ILE A 168 15.60 -7.31 -11.02
N PRO A 169 15.92 -7.97 -9.88
CA PRO A 169 17.09 -8.82 -9.81
C PRO A 169 16.90 -10.05 -10.70
N LYS A 170 17.98 -10.53 -11.32
CA LYS A 170 17.99 -11.72 -12.19
C LYS A 170 17.48 -13.00 -11.52
N THR A 171 17.54 -13.07 -10.20
CA THR A 171 17.13 -14.23 -9.39
C THR A 171 15.64 -14.31 -9.10
N LEU A 172 14.83 -13.40 -9.66
CA LEU A 172 13.38 -13.36 -9.41
C LEU A 172 12.66 -14.63 -9.88
N GLU A 173 11.64 -15.07 -9.13
CA GLU A 173 10.87 -16.27 -9.45
C GLU A 173 10.07 -16.09 -10.76
N ARG A 174 10.00 -17.17 -11.55
CA ARG A 174 9.41 -17.14 -12.89
C ARG A 174 7.98 -16.61 -12.93
N ALA A 175 7.14 -16.94 -11.96
CA ALA A 175 5.76 -16.48 -11.89
C ALA A 175 5.66 -14.94 -11.78
N LYS A 176 6.52 -14.32 -10.97
CA LYS A 176 6.55 -12.85 -10.80
C LYS A 176 7.07 -12.14 -12.05
N ILE A 177 8.03 -12.74 -12.75
CA ILE A 177 8.49 -12.26 -14.06
C ILE A 177 7.34 -12.28 -15.06
N LEU A 178 6.64 -13.41 -15.19
CA LEU A 178 5.56 -13.59 -16.17
C LEU A 178 4.38 -12.63 -15.93
N THR A 179 3.95 -12.47 -14.68
CA THR A 179 2.83 -11.58 -14.32
C THR A 179 3.12 -10.10 -14.59
N THR A 180 4.39 -9.71 -14.72
CA THR A 180 4.78 -8.35 -15.13
C THR A 180 5.04 -8.27 -16.63
N ALA A 181 5.76 -9.24 -17.20
CA ALA A 181 6.16 -9.23 -18.61
C ALA A 181 4.97 -9.29 -19.59
N VAL A 182 3.83 -9.86 -19.17
CA VAL A 182 2.62 -9.97 -20.01
C VAL A 182 2.05 -8.64 -20.50
N TYR A 183 2.40 -7.53 -19.85
CA TYR A 183 2.00 -6.18 -20.27
C TYR A 183 2.91 -5.59 -21.37
N ASP A 184 3.90 -6.36 -21.84
CA ASP A 184 4.84 -6.01 -22.93
C ASP A 184 5.62 -4.70 -22.71
N GLY A 185 5.88 -4.34 -21.45
CA GLY A 185 6.80 -3.28 -21.07
C GLY A 185 8.27 -3.72 -20.97
N ASP A 186 9.19 -2.78 -20.74
CA ASP A 186 10.61 -3.06 -20.53
C ASP A 186 10.85 -3.63 -19.13
N LEU A 187 10.68 -4.94 -18.98
CA LEU A 187 11.10 -5.67 -17.78
C LEU A 187 12.58 -6.05 -17.89
N ILE A 188 13.45 -5.36 -17.15
CA ILE A 188 14.90 -5.51 -17.21
C ILE A 188 15.41 -6.27 -15.99
N ALA A 189 16.00 -7.44 -16.24
CA ALA A 189 16.71 -8.20 -15.22
C ALA A 189 18.14 -7.68 -15.03
N VAL A 190 18.42 -7.18 -13.82
CA VAL A 190 19.73 -6.68 -13.39
C VAL A 190 20.51 -7.83 -12.75
N ASP A 191 21.77 -7.99 -13.16
CA ASP A 191 22.68 -8.95 -12.54
C ASP A 191 23.23 -8.39 -11.22
N GLY A 192 22.37 -8.38 -10.21
CA GLY A 192 22.63 -7.80 -8.89
C GLY A 192 21.54 -8.17 -7.89
N ASN A 193 21.72 -7.76 -6.65
CA ASN A 193 20.74 -7.97 -5.59
C ASN A 193 19.70 -6.82 -5.54
N TYR A 194 18.79 -6.87 -4.57
CA TYR A 194 17.77 -5.83 -4.39
C TYR A 194 18.34 -4.43 -4.17
N ASP A 195 19.44 -4.31 -3.42
CA ASP A 195 20.09 -3.03 -3.12
C ASP A 195 20.76 -2.45 -4.38
N ASP A 196 21.37 -3.30 -5.21
CA ASP A 196 21.93 -2.90 -6.50
C ASP A 196 20.84 -2.35 -7.43
N VAL A 197 19.69 -3.02 -7.49
CA VAL A 197 18.53 -2.59 -8.30
C VAL A 197 17.98 -1.24 -7.82
N ASN A 198 17.86 -1.03 -6.51
CA ASN A 198 17.38 0.25 -5.95
C ASN A 198 18.40 1.38 -6.18
N ARG A 199 19.70 1.12 -5.99
CA ARG A 199 20.76 2.10 -6.28
C ARG A 199 20.74 2.52 -7.75
N LEU A 200 20.62 1.56 -8.67
CA LEU A 200 20.52 1.82 -10.10
C LEU A 200 19.27 2.64 -10.44
N ALA A 201 18.12 2.32 -9.84
CA ALA A 201 16.89 3.09 -10.04
C ALA A 201 17.01 4.54 -9.56
N THR A 202 17.64 4.79 -8.41
CA THR A 202 17.89 6.16 -7.93
C THR A 202 18.79 6.93 -8.89
N GLN A 203 19.84 6.29 -9.41
CA GLN A 203 20.70 6.91 -10.41
C GLN A 203 19.93 7.24 -11.69
N LEU A 204 19.18 6.27 -12.23
CA LEU A 204 18.38 6.48 -13.45
C LEU A 204 17.29 7.54 -13.27
N ALA A 205 16.68 7.63 -12.09
CA ALA A 205 15.70 8.67 -11.78
C ALA A 205 16.31 10.09 -11.83
N ALA A 206 17.62 10.22 -11.56
CA ALA A 206 18.33 11.50 -11.67
C ALA A 206 18.84 11.78 -13.09
N GLU A 207 19.13 10.75 -13.89
CA GLU A 207 19.71 10.88 -15.23
C GLU A 207 18.67 10.90 -16.37
N GLN A 208 17.49 10.30 -16.16
CA GLN A 208 16.45 10.15 -17.19
C GLN A 208 15.29 11.13 -16.93
N GLU A 209 15.33 12.28 -17.58
CA GLU A 209 14.36 13.38 -17.39
C GLU A 209 12.90 12.99 -17.71
N SER A 210 12.67 11.99 -18.57
CA SER A 210 11.30 11.57 -18.95
C SER A 210 10.75 10.39 -18.14
N TRP A 211 11.51 9.90 -17.15
CA TRP A 211 11.15 8.72 -16.35
C TRP A 211 10.61 9.09 -14.97
N ALA A 212 9.35 8.74 -14.74
CA ALA A 212 8.70 8.79 -13.44
C ALA A 212 8.92 7.48 -12.68
N PHE A 213 9.98 7.42 -11.87
CA PHE A 213 10.13 6.36 -10.88
C PHE A 213 9.14 6.58 -9.74
N VAL A 214 8.03 5.82 -9.77
CA VAL A 214 6.86 6.08 -8.91
C VAL A 214 7.18 6.04 -7.42
N ASN A 215 8.16 5.25 -7.00
CA ASN A 215 8.61 5.11 -5.62
C ASN A 215 9.93 5.86 -5.32
N VAL A 216 10.43 6.68 -6.25
CA VAL A 216 11.62 7.53 -6.09
C VAL A 216 11.22 9.00 -6.34
N ASN A 217 11.44 9.57 -7.51
CA ASN A 217 11.19 10.99 -7.81
C ASN A 217 9.70 11.41 -7.74
N VAL A 218 8.76 10.47 -7.90
CA VAL A 218 7.31 10.76 -7.78
C VAL A 218 6.73 10.27 -6.43
N ARG A 219 7.59 9.84 -5.50
CA ARG A 219 7.19 9.19 -4.24
C ARG A 219 6.20 10.01 -3.40
N PRO A 220 6.30 11.34 -3.23
CA PRO A 220 5.33 12.09 -2.44
C PRO A 220 3.91 11.93 -2.97
N TYR A 221 3.72 12.05 -4.28
CA TYR A 221 2.41 11.89 -4.94
C TYR A 221 1.93 10.45 -4.92
N TYR A 222 2.81 9.50 -5.25
CA TYR A 222 2.52 8.06 -5.15
C TYR A 222 1.95 7.69 -3.78
N SER A 223 2.55 8.19 -2.71
CA SER A 223 2.16 7.84 -1.35
C SER A 223 0.73 8.29 -1.02
N GLU A 224 0.26 9.40 -1.60
CA GLU A 224 -1.09 9.93 -1.38
C GLU A 224 -2.18 8.97 -1.83
N GLY A 225 -1.95 8.10 -2.81
CA GLY A 225 -2.95 7.07 -3.18
C GLY A 225 -3.29 6.12 -2.03
N SER A 226 -2.41 5.93 -1.04
CA SER A 226 -2.67 5.05 0.11
C SER A 226 -3.73 5.62 1.05
N LYS A 227 -3.90 6.95 1.11
CA LYS A 227 -4.87 7.57 2.03
C LYS A 227 -6.32 7.29 1.62
N THR A 228 -6.52 6.90 0.37
CA THR A 228 -7.85 6.53 -0.14
C THR A 228 -8.40 5.27 0.51
N LEU A 229 -7.55 4.43 1.12
CA LEU A 229 -7.99 3.33 1.97
C LEU A 229 -8.74 3.84 3.21
N ALA A 230 -8.23 4.89 3.85
CA ALA A 230 -8.89 5.53 4.99
C ALA A 230 -10.20 6.21 4.58
N PHE A 231 -10.19 6.90 3.43
CA PHE A 231 -11.38 7.54 2.88
C PHE A 231 -12.50 6.53 2.63
N GLU A 232 -12.18 5.43 1.95
CA GLU A 232 -13.14 4.37 1.67
C GLU A 232 -13.63 3.68 2.94
N VAL A 233 -12.74 3.39 3.91
CA VAL A 233 -13.15 2.82 5.20
C VAL A 233 -14.14 3.74 5.90
N ALA A 234 -13.83 5.04 6.00
CA ALA A 234 -14.69 5.98 6.70
C ALA A 234 -16.05 6.17 5.99
N GLU A 235 -16.03 6.29 4.66
CA GLU A 235 -17.24 6.39 3.84
C GLU A 235 -18.11 5.13 3.98
N GLN A 236 -17.52 3.94 3.80
CA GLN A 236 -18.24 2.66 3.81
C GLN A 236 -18.75 2.25 5.20
N LEU A 237 -18.17 2.80 6.27
CA LEU A 237 -18.69 2.68 7.64
C LEU A 237 -19.87 3.65 7.91
N GLY A 238 -20.26 4.46 6.92
CA GLY A 238 -21.33 5.44 7.03
C GLY A 238 -20.84 6.81 7.48
N TRP A 239 -19.74 7.29 6.90
CA TRP A 239 -19.11 8.59 7.22
C TRP A 239 -18.66 8.73 8.68
N ARG A 240 -17.91 7.73 9.16
CA ARG A 240 -17.36 7.70 10.52
C ARG A 240 -16.00 7.01 10.57
N LEU A 241 -15.17 7.38 11.53
CA LEU A 241 -13.89 6.73 11.75
C LEU A 241 -14.08 5.36 12.44
N PRO A 242 -13.21 4.35 12.16
CA PRO A 242 -13.21 3.09 12.90
C PRO A 242 -12.58 3.28 14.29
N SER A 243 -12.94 2.43 15.26
CA SER A 243 -12.27 2.43 16.58
C SER A 243 -10.82 1.93 16.49
N GLN A 244 -10.60 0.84 15.75
CA GLN A 244 -9.29 0.19 15.64
C GLN A 244 -9.03 -0.25 14.20
N ILE A 245 -7.80 -0.06 13.72
CA ILE A 245 -7.38 -0.50 12.38
C ILE A 245 -6.01 -1.18 12.43
N VAL A 246 -5.86 -2.32 11.76
CA VAL A 246 -4.60 -3.06 11.64
C VAL A 246 -4.07 -2.94 10.22
N VAL A 247 -2.85 -2.43 10.10
CA VAL A 247 -2.19 -2.12 8.81
C VAL A 247 -0.87 -2.87 8.70
N PRO A 248 -0.63 -3.63 7.60
CA PRO A 248 0.67 -4.25 7.36
C PRO A 248 1.75 -3.21 7.07
N ILE A 249 2.95 -3.43 7.61
CA ILE A 249 4.08 -2.50 7.48
C ILE A 249 5.17 -3.11 6.60
N ALA A 250 5.36 -2.49 5.43
CA ALA A 250 6.57 -2.61 4.63
C ALA A 250 7.46 -1.38 4.88
N SER A 251 7.38 -0.35 4.02
CA SER A 251 8.12 0.90 4.20
C SER A 251 7.56 1.79 5.30
N GLY A 252 6.31 1.55 5.72
CA GLY A 252 5.53 2.41 6.62
C GLY A 252 4.60 3.41 5.95
N SER A 253 4.74 3.66 4.64
CA SER A 253 3.96 4.66 3.91
C SER A 253 2.45 4.42 3.96
N GLN A 254 1.97 3.18 3.88
CA GLN A 254 0.53 2.91 3.89
C GLN A 254 -0.09 3.29 5.24
N LEU A 255 0.52 2.87 6.35
CA LEU A 255 0.04 3.14 7.70
C LEU A 255 -0.01 4.64 7.99
N THR A 256 1.06 5.37 7.65
CA THR A 256 1.11 6.82 7.87
C THR A 256 0.06 7.57 7.03
N LYS A 257 -0.25 7.09 5.83
CA LYS A 257 -1.27 7.69 4.95
C LYS A 257 -2.70 7.33 5.33
N VAL A 258 -2.92 6.16 5.91
CA VAL A 258 -4.21 5.82 6.52
C VAL A 258 -4.52 6.78 7.66
N ASP A 259 -3.56 7.02 8.55
CA ASP A 259 -3.72 8.03 9.60
C ASP A 259 -3.95 9.44 9.04
N LYS A 260 -3.15 9.87 8.06
CA LYS A 260 -3.34 11.17 7.39
C LYS A 260 -4.76 11.29 6.83
N GLY A 261 -5.26 10.27 6.14
CA GLY A 261 -6.60 10.29 5.56
C GLY A 261 -7.72 10.45 6.59
N PHE A 262 -7.63 9.78 7.75
CA PHE A 262 -8.59 9.97 8.84
C PHE A 262 -8.52 11.38 9.43
N ARG A 263 -7.31 11.92 9.64
CA ARG A 263 -7.14 13.31 10.11
C ARG A 263 -7.70 14.33 9.13
N GLU A 264 -7.42 14.17 7.84
CA GLU A 264 -7.94 15.07 6.78
C GLU A 264 -9.48 15.05 6.74
N PHE A 265 -10.11 13.87 6.83
CA PHE A 265 -11.58 13.76 6.89
C PHE A 265 -12.17 14.48 8.12
N GLY A 266 -11.52 14.35 9.28
CA GLY A 266 -11.91 15.07 10.50
C GLY A 266 -11.80 16.59 10.35
N GLN A 267 -10.63 17.06 9.94
CA GLN A 267 -10.33 18.49 9.75
C GLN A 267 -11.27 19.17 8.73
N LEU A 268 -11.70 18.44 7.72
CA LEU A 268 -12.65 18.92 6.71
C LEU A 268 -14.12 18.83 7.15
N GLY A 269 -14.40 18.30 8.35
CA GLY A 269 -15.76 18.06 8.85
C GLY A 269 -16.53 17.01 8.03
N LEU A 270 -15.82 16.16 7.28
CA LEU A 270 -16.43 15.06 6.53
C LEU A 270 -16.80 13.90 7.45
N VAL A 271 -16.25 13.81 8.64
CA VAL A 271 -16.61 12.87 9.71
C VAL A 271 -16.43 13.56 11.07
N ASP A 272 -17.03 13.03 12.12
CA ASP A 272 -16.73 13.48 13.48
C ASP A 272 -15.31 13.05 13.88
N GLU A 273 -14.57 13.94 14.55
CA GLU A 273 -13.21 13.68 15.06
C GLU A 273 -13.23 12.77 16.31
N THR A 274 -13.64 11.52 16.13
CA THR A 274 -13.64 10.51 17.20
C THR A 274 -12.27 9.86 17.34
N PRO A 275 -11.84 9.46 18.56
CA PRO A 275 -10.61 8.71 18.75
C PRO A 275 -10.59 7.39 17.94
N TYR A 276 -9.44 7.09 17.33
CA TYR A 276 -9.15 5.83 16.66
C TYR A 276 -7.73 5.37 17.02
N LYS A 277 -7.49 4.05 16.93
CA LYS A 277 -6.17 3.44 17.20
C LYS A 277 -5.63 2.76 15.96
N VAL A 278 -4.36 3.01 15.64
CA VAL A 278 -3.67 2.39 14.50
C VAL A 278 -2.70 1.33 14.99
N PHE A 279 -2.82 0.11 14.48
CA PHE A 279 -1.97 -1.02 14.80
C PHE A 279 -1.12 -1.43 13.60
N GLY A 280 0.13 -1.80 13.87
CA GLY A 280 1.11 -2.21 12.88
C GLY A 280 1.36 -3.71 12.86
N ALA A 281 1.50 -4.29 11.67
CA ALA A 281 1.76 -5.73 11.49
C ALA A 281 3.00 -5.99 10.64
N GLN A 282 3.96 -6.76 11.15
CA GLN A 282 5.16 -7.21 10.43
C GLN A 282 5.34 -8.73 10.48
N ALA A 283 6.14 -9.28 9.58
CA ALA A 283 6.62 -10.66 9.73
C ALA A 283 7.90 -10.67 10.59
N THR A 284 8.06 -11.62 11.49
CA THR A 284 9.21 -11.70 12.42
C THR A 284 10.55 -11.65 11.68
N GLY A 285 10.65 -12.35 10.54
CA GLY A 285 11.83 -12.35 9.68
C GLY A 285 12.18 -11.01 9.01
N CYS A 286 11.30 -10.02 9.08
CA CYS A 286 11.58 -8.64 8.68
C CYS A 286 10.73 -7.67 9.52
N SER A 287 11.10 -7.50 10.79
CA SER A 287 10.32 -6.79 11.80
C SER A 287 11.01 -5.58 12.45
N PRO A 288 11.79 -4.76 11.71
CA PRO A 288 12.62 -3.72 12.33
C PRO A 288 11.79 -2.63 13.05
N VAL A 289 10.57 -2.34 12.60
CA VAL A 289 9.68 -1.34 13.23
C VAL A 289 9.05 -1.92 14.51
N SER A 290 8.60 -3.17 14.48
CA SER A 290 8.13 -3.90 15.67
C SER A 290 9.22 -3.96 16.74
N ALA A 291 10.46 -4.26 16.35
CA ALA A 291 11.61 -4.28 17.26
C ALA A 291 11.88 -2.91 17.89
N ALA A 292 11.89 -1.83 17.10
CA ALA A 292 12.07 -0.47 17.60
C ALA A 292 10.95 -0.05 18.55
N PHE A 293 9.69 -0.31 18.18
CA PHE A 293 8.51 -0.02 19.01
C PHE A 293 8.60 -0.70 20.38
N ARG A 294 8.90 -2.01 20.40
CA ARG A 294 9.04 -2.80 21.63
C ARG A 294 10.20 -2.34 22.50
N ALA A 295 11.26 -1.81 21.90
CA ALA A 295 12.40 -1.24 22.61
C ALA A 295 12.15 0.20 23.10
N GLY A 296 11.04 0.84 22.70
CA GLY A 296 10.78 2.25 23.00
C GLY A 296 11.76 3.20 22.29
N HIS A 297 12.27 2.81 21.12
CA HIS A 297 13.17 3.62 20.32
C HIS A 297 12.41 4.37 19.24
N ASP A 298 12.80 5.62 18.97
CA ASP A 298 12.26 6.43 17.87
C ASP A 298 12.98 6.16 16.53
N VAL A 299 14.09 5.41 16.57
CA VAL A 299 14.91 5.07 15.40
C VAL A 299 14.79 3.59 15.08
N VAL A 300 14.55 3.29 13.81
CA VAL A 300 14.45 1.93 13.29
C VAL A 300 15.83 1.45 12.82
N GLN A 301 16.31 0.35 13.41
CA GLN A 301 17.57 -0.26 13.01
C GLN A 301 17.38 -1.17 11.79
N PRO A 302 18.19 -1.02 10.72
CA PRO A 302 18.11 -1.88 9.55
C PRO A 302 18.35 -3.36 9.86
N VAL A 303 17.60 -4.23 9.21
CA VAL A 303 17.79 -5.69 9.29
C VAL A 303 17.90 -6.30 7.89
N LYS A 304 18.50 -7.49 7.78
CA LYS A 304 18.44 -8.28 6.55
C LYS A 304 17.12 -9.07 6.53
N PRO A 305 16.23 -8.88 5.54
CA PRO A 305 14.97 -9.59 5.50
C PRO A 305 15.14 -11.10 5.26
N ASP A 306 14.39 -11.91 6.01
CA ASP A 306 14.31 -13.36 5.84
C ASP A 306 12.92 -13.90 6.21
N THR A 307 11.98 -13.80 5.27
CA THR A 307 10.56 -14.20 5.48
C THR A 307 9.89 -14.55 4.16
N ILE A 308 8.86 -15.40 4.19
CA ILE A 308 7.94 -15.64 3.07
C ILE A 308 7.12 -14.39 2.69
N ALA A 309 6.96 -13.42 3.61
CA ALA A 309 6.20 -12.18 3.37
C ALA A 309 6.99 -11.16 2.52
N ARG A 310 7.37 -11.55 1.30
CA ARG A 310 8.27 -10.79 0.41
C ARG A 310 7.79 -9.37 0.10
N SER A 311 6.48 -9.13 0.04
CA SER A 311 5.92 -7.78 -0.19
C SER A 311 6.11 -6.83 1.00
N LEU A 312 6.38 -7.36 2.20
CA LEU A 312 6.66 -6.60 3.42
C LEU A 312 8.15 -6.62 3.81
N ALA A 313 9.00 -7.34 3.08
CA ALA A 313 10.40 -7.60 3.38
C ALA A 313 11.31 -6.38 3.12
N ILE A 314 11.03 -5.25 3.77
CA ILE A 314 11.82 -4.00 3.70
C ILE A 314 12.61 -3.85 5.01
N GLY A 315 13.90 -4.19 4.94
CA GLY A 315 14.80 -4.20 6.08
C GLY A 315 15.17 -2.83 6.64
N ASN A 316 15.08 -1.78 5.81
CA ASN A 316 15.32 -0.39 6.18
C ASN A 316 14.12 0.48 5.75
N PRO A 317 13.04 0.52 6.54
CA PRO A 317 11.80 1.18 6.14
C PRO A 317 11.92 2.71 6.25
N ALA A 318 11.86 3.39 5.10
CA ALA A 318 12.01 4.85 5.02
C ALA A 318 10.99 5.64 5.88
N ASP A 319 9.79 5.11 6.11
CA ASP A 319 8.78 5.77 6.94
C ASP A 319 8.67 5.16 8.36
N GLY A 320 9.62 4.32 8.77
CA GLY A 320 9.62 3.62 10.05
C GLY A 320 9.44 4.55 11.27
N PRO A 321 10.22 5.64 11.41
CA PRO A 321 10.05 6.61 12.49
C PRO A 321 8.64 7.22 12.55
N TYR A 322 8.05 7.56 11.40
CA TYR A 322 6.69 8.12 11.36
C TYR A 322 5.61 7.10 11.69
N VAL A 323 5.86 5.81 11.44
CA VAL A 323 4.98 4.74 11.91
C VAL A 323 4.98 4.69 13.44
N LEU A 324 6.16 4.81 14.07
CA LEU A 324 6.28 4.85 15.54
C LEU A 324 5.51 6.04 16.11
N ASP A 325 5.66 7.24 15.53
CA ASP A 325 4.88 8.42 15.92
C ASP A 325 3.38 8.17 15.85
N VAL A 326 2.86 7.70 14.72
CA VAL A 326 1.42 7.47 14.53
C VAL A 326 0.88 6.46 15.53
N VAL A 327 1.59 5.34 15.72
CA VAL A 327 1.13 4.27 16.63
C VAL A 327 1.18 4.75 18.08
N ASN A 328 2.22 5.46 18.49
CA ASN A 328 2.32 6.05 19.83
C ASN A 328 1.22 7.10 20.07
N ARG A 329 1.03 8.04 19.12
CA ARG A 329 0.04 9.12 19.23
C ARG A 329 -1.40 8.60 19.29
N THR A 330 -1.70 7.55 18.54
CA THR A 330 -3.05 6.94 18.53
C THR A 330 -3.25 5.89 19.63
N GLY A 331 -2.22 5.58 20.43
CA GLY A 331 -2.29 4.60 21.51
C GLY A 331 -2.49 3.16 21.00
N GLY A 332 -1.96 2.85 19.82
CA GLY A 332 -1.97 1.51 19.24
C GLY A 332 -0.76 0.67 19.64
N ALA A 333 -0.48 -0.38 18.86
CA ALA A 333 0.70 -1.20 19.03
C ALA A 333 1.20 -1.77 17.70
N ILE A 334 2.50 -2.12 17.66
CA ILE A 334 3.11 -2.85 16.55
C ILE A 334 3.50 -4.24 17.06
N GLU A 335 3.19 -5.26 16.28
CA GLU A 335 3.60 -6.64 16.54
C GLU A 335 4.13 -7.31 15.27
N ASP A 336 4.87 -8.38 15.49
CA ASP A 336 5.35 -9.27 14.43
C ASP A 336 4.90 -10.71 14.65
N VAL A 337 4.84 -11.48 13.56
CA VAL A 337 4.37 -12.88 13.53
C VAL A 337 5.28 -13.75 12.68
N THR A 338 5.44 -15.02 13.04
CA THR A 338 6.31 -15.97 12.32
C THR A 338 5.70 -16.37 10.97
N ASP A 339 6.51 -16.91 10.06
CA ASP A 339 6.03 -17.36 8.75
C ASP A 339 4.94 -18.45 8.86
N GLU A 340 5.01 -19.31 9.87
CA GLU A 340 3.95 -20.29 10.18
C GLU A 340 2.64 -19.61 10.60
N GLU A 341 2.73 -18.58 11.44
CA GLU A 341 1.58 -17.79 11.85
C GLU A 341 0.99 -17.02 10.66
N VAL A 342 1.82 -16.51 9.75
CA VAL A 342 1.38 -15.89 8.49
C VAL A 342 0.54 -16.87 7.67
N VAL A 343 1.01 -18.10 7.47
CA VAL A 343 0.27 -19.14 6.74
C VAL A 343 -1.05 -19.47 7.43
N GLU A 344 -1.08 -19.57 8.76
CA GLU A 344 -2.33 -19.77 9.48
C GLU A 344 -3.26 -18.55 9.42
N GLY A 345 -2.73 -17.33 9.35
CA GLY A 345 -3.49 -16.12 9.09
C GLY A 345 -4.19 -16.14 7.73
N ILE A 346 -3.48 -16.52 6.66
CA ILE A 346 -4.04 -16.72 5.31
C ILE A 346 -5.18 -17.73 5.36
N ARG A 347 -4.91 -18.90 5.98
CA ARG A 347 -5.87 -20.00 6.04
C ARG A 347 -7.07 -19.67 6.93
N LEU A 348 -6.88 -18.91 8.00
CA LEU A 348 -7.96 -18.47 8.87
C LEU A 348 -8.93 -17.62 8.08
N LEU A 349 -8.45 -16.55 7.42
CA LEU A 349 -9.27 -15.67 6.61
C LEU A 349 -10.00 -16.43 5.48
N ALA A 350 -9.31 -17.32 4.78
CA ALA A 350 -9.89 -18.12 3.71
C ALA A 350 -11.02 -19.04 4.21
N ARG A 351 -10.84 -19.72 5.35
CA ARG A 351 -11.84 -20.67 5.89
C ARG A 351 -13.02 -19.99 6.58
N THR A 352 -12.84 -18.78 7.10
CA THR A 352 -13.91 -18.05 7.77
C THR A 352 -14.72 -17.21 6.81
N GLU A 353 -14.07 -16.49 5.89
CA GLU A 353 -14.71 -15.49 5.03
C GLU A 353 -14.65 -15.80 3.53
N GLY A 354 -13.94 -16.85 3.11
CA GLY A 354 -13.77 -17.17 1.69
C GLY A 354 -12.86 -16.19 0.94
N ILE A 355 -12.02 -15.44 1.66
CA ILE A 355 -11.08 -14.47 1.08
C ILE A 355 -9.68 -15.09 1.08
N PHE A 356 -9.10 -15.29 -0.10
CA PHE A 356 -7.74 -15.79 -0.24
C PHE A 356 -6.75 -14.63 -0.41
N THR A 357 -6.02 -14.32 0.65
CA THR A 357 -5.04 -13.22 0.68
C THR A 357 -3.61 -13.68 0.41
N GLU A 358 -2.78 -12.78 -0.10
CA GLU A 358 -1.32 -12.95 -0.09
C GLU A 358 -0.75 -12.93 1.34
N THR A 359 0.55 -13.21 1.47
CA THR A 359 1.28 -13.23 2.75
C THR A 359 1.14 -11.95 3.58
N ALA A 360 1.02 -10.76 2.97
CA ALA A 360 0.81 -9.51 3.71
C ALA A 360 -0.54 -9.47 4.47
N GLY A 361 -1.62 -10.00 3.89
CA GLY A 361 -2.88 -10.12 4.63
C GLY A 361 -2.82 -11.25 5.66
N GLY A 362 -2.04 -12.31 5.41
CA GLY A 362 -1.70 -13.32 6.42
C GLY A 362 -1.04 -12.69 7.66
N VAL A 363 -0.03 -11.84 7.46
CA VAL A 363 0.63 -11.04 8.51
C VAL A 363 -0.39 -10.20 9.26
N THR A 364 -1.29 -9.50 8.55
CA THR A 364 -2.30 -8.63 9.15
C THR A 364 -3.26 -9.41 10.06
N VAL A 365 -3.80 -10.53 9.58
CA VAL A 365 -4.76 -11.36 10.34
C VAL A 365 -4.09 -12.03 11.54
N ALA A 366 -2.89 -12.60 11.35
CA ALA A 366 -2.15 -13.25 12.42
C ALA A 366 -1.71 -12.24 13.50
N THR A 367 -1.27 -11.05 13.10
CA THR A 367 -0.91 -9.98 14.04
C THR A 367 -2.14 -9.51 14.81
N ALA A 368 -3.29 -9.32 14.15
CA ALA A 368 -4.53 -8.95 14.83
C ALA A 368 -4.90 -9.99 15.91
N LYS A 369 -4.81 -11.29 15.57
CA LYS A 369 -5.00 -12.39 16.53
C LYS A 369 -4.06 -12.27 17.73
N LYS A 370 -2.74 -12.09 17.49
CA LYS A 370 -1.74 -11.95 18.54
C LYS A 370 -1.98 -10.70 19.42
N LEU A 371 -2.38 -9.59 18.82
CA LEU A 371 -2.71 -8.34 19.55
C LEU A 371 -3.94 -8.51 20.45
N ILE A 372 -4.95 -9.29 20.01
CA ILE A 372 -6.12 -9.63 20.83
C ILE A 372 -5.70 -10.54 22.00
N GLU A 373 -4.94 -11.61 21.71
CA GLU A 373 -4.48 -12.57 22.73
C GLU A 373 -3.57 -11.93 23.79
N THR A 374 -2.80 -10.91 23.41
CA THR A 374 -1.93 -10.14 24.31
C THR A 374 -2.63 -8.94 24.96
N GLY A 375 -3.93 -8.74 24.71
CA GLY A 375 -4.73 -7.67 25.32
C GLY A 375 -4.38 -6.25 24.85
N LYS A 376 -3.62 -6.12 23.75
CA LYS A 376 -3.26 -4.82 23.16
C LYS A 376 -4.36 -4.24 22.28
N LEU A 377 -5.15 -5.12 21.66
CA LEU A 377 -6.29 -4.77 20.82
C LEU A 377 -7.58 -5.11 21.58
N ASN A 378 -8.48 -4.14 21.71
CA ASN A 378 -9.71 -4.27 22.48
C ASN A 378 -10.73 -5.17 21.76
N PRO A 379 -11.13 -6.33 22.33
CA PRO A 379 -12.07 -7.25 21.70
C PRO A 379 -13.52 -6.73 21.64
N ASP A 380 -13.87 -5.73 22.45
CA ASP A 380 -15.22 -5.16 22.52
C ASP A 380 -15.47 -4.00 21.54
N GLU A 381 -14.42 -3.51 20.90
CA GLU A 381 -14.45 -2.47 19.87
C GLU A 381 -14.42 -3.07 18.46
N GLU A 382 -14.86 -2.30 17.46
CA GLU A 382 -14.77 -2.76 16.07
C GLU A 382 -13.35 -2.64 15.53
N ILE A 383 -12.98 -3.60 14.68
CA ILE A 383 -11.62 -3.76 14.15
C ILE A 383 -11.70 -3.76 12.63
N VAL A 384 -10.90 -2.93 11.97
CA VAL A 384 -10.72 -2.96 10.51
C VAL A 384 -9.38 -3.62 10.19
N LEU A 385 -9.37 -4.65 9.36
CA LEU A 385 -8.17 -5.31 8.85
C LEU A 385 -7.95 -4.90 7.38
N LEU A 386 -6.77 -4.36 7.05
CA LEU A 386 -6.42 -4.05 5.67
C LEU A 386 -5.81 -5.27 4.98
N ILE A 387 -6.52 -5.84 4.01
CA ILE A 387 -6.08 -6.99 3.21
C ILE A 387 -5.66 -6.48 1.83
N THR A 388 -4.34 -6.43 1.61
CA THR A 388 -3.74 -5.56 0.59
C THR A 388 -3.47 -6.21 -0.76
N GLY A 389 -3.61 -7.54 -0.88
CA GLY A 389 -3.28 -8.26 -2.11
C GLY A 389 -3.79 -9.70 -2.12
N ASP A 390 -3.97 -10.22 -3.32
CA ASP A 390 -4.61 -11.51 -3.60
C ASP A 390 -3.66 -12.71 -3.45
N GLY A 391 -4.18 -13.81 -2.90
CA GLY A 391 -3.39 -15.01 -2.58
C GLY A 391 -2.83 -15.75 -3.79
N LEU A 392 -3.40 -15.58 -4.99
CA LEU A 392 -2.86 -16.18 -6.22
C LEU A 392 -1.46 -15.66 -6.57
N LYS A 393 -1.02 -14.57 -5.94
CA LYS A 393 0.31 -14.01 -6.10
C LYS A 393 1.41 -14.70 -5.27
N THR A 394 1.02 -15.50 -4.28
CA THR A 394 1.96 -16.16 -3.35
C THR A 394 1.53 -17.61 -3.08
N LEU A 395 1.30 -18.38 -4.14
CA LEU A 395 0.90 -19.80 -4.02
C LEU A 395 1.99 -20.64 -3.33
N ASP A 396 3.25 -20.30 -3.56
CA ASP A 396 4.43 -20.88 -2.92
C ASP A 396 4.37 -20.82 -1.39
N ALA A 397 3.76 -19.77 -0.83
CA ALA A 397 3.63 -19.63 0.62
C ALA A 397 2.74 -20.70 1.28
N VAL A 398 1.87 -21.37 0.51
CA VAL A 398 0.91 -22.34 1.04
C VAL A 398 0.99 -23.72 0.39
N GLU A 399 1.79 -23.89 -0.67
CA GLU A 399 1.81 -25.09 -1.50
C GLU A 399 2.07 -26.38 -0.70
N ASP A 400 3.01 -26.36 0.24
CA ASP A 400 3.38 -27.53 1.06
C ASP A 400 2.43 -27.77 2.24
N LYS A 401 1.43 -26.91 2.44
CA LYS A 401 0.55 -26.93 3.62
C LYS A 401 -0.90 -27.28 3.29
N ILE A 402 -1.25 -27.31 2.00
CA ILE A 402 -2.63 -27.50 1.53
C ILE A 402 -2.69 -28.52 0.40
N GLY A 403 -3.79 -29.27 0.33
CA GLY A 403 -3.97 -30.28 -0.71
C GLY A 403 -5.32 -30.99 -0.61
N PRO A 404 -5.59 -31.95 -1.53
CA PRO A 404 -6.77 -32.80 -1.44
C PRO A 404 -6.83 -33.53 -0.09
N LYS A 405 -8.02 -33.61 0.52
CA LYS A 405 -8.22 -34.35 1.78
C LYS A 405 -8.08 -35.87 1.60
N ALA A 406 -8.46 -36.37 0.44
CA ALA A 406 -8.39 -37.77 0.07
C ALA A 406 -8.34 -37.92 -1.45
N THR A 407 -7.77 -39.01 -1.92
CA THR A 407 -7.87 -39.47 -3.31
C THR A 407 -8.71 -40.73 -3.32
N VAL A 408 -9.86 -40.67 -3.97
CA VAL A 408 -10.84 -41.77 -4.01
C VAL A 408 -11.07 -42.25 -5.43
N SER A 409 -11.61 -43.46 -5.58
CA SER A 409 -12.06 -43.94 -6.88
C SER A 409 -13.27 -43.13 -7.38
N ALA A 410 -13.55 -43.19 -8.69
CA ALA A 410 -14.66 -42.49 -9.32
C ALA A 410 -16.02 -43.14 -8.98
N SER A 411 -16.39 -43.20 -7.70
CA SER A 411 -17.64 -43.77 -7.21
C SER A 411 -18.24 -42.93 -6.09
N ALA A 412 -19.58 -42.92 -6.01
CA ALA A 412 -20.29 -42.22 -4.94
C ALA A 412 -19.97 -42.81 -3.56
N ASP A 413 -19.80 -44.14 -3.48
CA ASP A 413 -19.51 -44.83 -2.21
C ASP A 413 -18.12 -44.47 -1.67
N ALA A 414 -17.10 -44.41 -2.53
CA ALA A 414 -15.75 -44.02 -2.09
C ALA A 414 -15.70 -42.55 -1.62
N VAL A 415 -16.50 -41.66 -2.23
CA VAL A 415 -16.65 -40.27 -1.76
C VAL A 415 -17.36 -40.23 -0.41
N ARG A 416 -18.44 -40.99 -0.23
CA ARG A 416 -19.16 -41.08 1.06
C ARG A 416 -18.26 -41.59 2.19
N GLU A 417 -17.52 -42.66 1.93
CA GLU A 417 -16.54 -43.21 2.88
C GLU A 417 -15.48 -42.18 3.27
N ALA A 418 -14.89 -41.48 2.29
CA ALA A 418 -13.88 -40.45 2.57
C ALA A 418 -14.44 -39.22 3.31
N LEU A 419 -15.74 -38.95 3.21
CA LEU A 419 -16.43 -37.89 3.94
C LEU A 419 -16.98 -38.35 5.30
N GLY A 420 -17.00 -39.66 5.56
CA GLY A 420 -17.59 -40.25 6.76
C GLY A 420 -19.12 -40.10 6.84
N ILE A 421 -19.81 -40.14 5.70
CA ILE A 421 -21.29 -40.03 5.59
C ILE A 421 -21.96 -41.27 5.00
#